data_AF-A0A2V5LVY5-F1
#
_entry.id   AF-A0A2V5LVY5-F1
#
_cell.length_a   1.000
_cell.length_b   1.000
_cell.length_c   1.000
_cell.angle_alpha   90.00
_cell.angle_beta   90.00
_cell.angle_gamma   90.00
#
_symmetry.space_group_name_H-M   'P 1'
#
loop_
_entity.id
_entity.type
_entity.pdbx_description
1 polymer ?
#
loop_
_entity_poly.entity_id
_entity_poly.type
_entity_poly.pdbx_seq_one_letter_code
_entity_poly.pdbx_strand_id
1 'polypeptide(L)'
;MAVLTVLLWAVGFWVLTRPFHENWPVTEARVVRTHQFYAKGEHCEVYVQFTSEGQPRTVMFSGYAPCSELPFRGETVKVALDPWDASSVRIIGYDGPLWADIEFAALLLAMPGFGACAYFIADGFLFRRAHKAGGDRPWRSVTVRFVSRAIYRGTATCRLLALDEHGKERTFLLSGPRKDLPGFVHASPGTTIGFWLVGDGNGNVLINQPGFGRATVGRVSVPNEFEFRTMT
;
A
#
# COMPACT_ATOMS: atom_id res chain seq x y z
N MET A 1 -14.97 -10.68 -26.76
CA MET A 1 -14.26 -10.42 -25.49
C MET A 1 -12.83 -10.95 -25.49
N ALA A 2 -12.57 -12.21 -25.89
CA ALA A 2 -11.21 -12.77 -25.90
C ALA A 2 -10.18 -11.96 -26.71
N VAL A 3 -10.55 -11.43 -27.88
CA VAL A 3 -9.65 -10.64 -28.75
C VAL A 3 -9.18 -9.34 -28.07
N LEU A 4 -10.07 -8.64 -27.36
CA LEU A 4 -9.72 -7.38 -26.67
C LEU A 4 -8.74 -7.66 -25.51
N THR A 5 -8.98 -8.75 -24.78
CA THR A 5 -8.09 -9.20 -23.72
C THR A 5 -6.70 -9.51 -24.27
N VAL A 6 -6.59 -10.27 -25.35
CA VAL A 6 -5.32 -10.59 -26.02
C VAL A 6 -4.60 -9.32 -26.51
N LEU A 7 -5.31 -8.34 -27.06
CA LEU A 7 -4.71 -7.07 -27.49
C LEU A 7 -4.18 -6.25 -26.30
N LEU A 8 -4.94 -6.17 -25.20
CA LEU A 8 -4.47 -5.49 -23.99
C LEU A 8 -3.25 -6.17 -23.39
N TRP A 9 -3.18 -7.51 -23.43
CA TRP A 9 -2.00 -8.26 -23.03
C TRP A 9 -0.78 -7.96 -23.92
N ALA A 10 -0.96 -8.00 -25.24
CA ALA A 10 0.12 -7.72 -26.18
C ALA A 10 0.68 -6.31 -26.01
N VAL A 11 -0.19 -5.31 -25.82
CA VAL A 11 0.21 -3.92 -25.54
C VAL A 11 0.92 -3.82 -24.18
N GLY A 12 0.37 -4.43 -23.13
CA GLY A 12 0.99 -4.40 -21.80
C GLY A 12 2.37 -5.05 -21.77
N PHE A 13 2.52 -6.21 -22.40
CA PHE A 13 3.81 -6.89 -22.54
C PHE A 13 4.79 -6.06 -23.36
N TRP A 14 4.35 -5.49 -24.49
CA TRP A 14 5.19 -4.61 -25.31
C TRP A 14 5.67 -3.39 -24.53
N VAL A 15 4.79 -2.70 -23.78
CA VAL A 15 5.17 -1.53 -22.96
C VAL A 15 6.20 -1.90 -21.88
N LEU A 16 6.07 -3.07 -21.23
CA LEU A 16 7.00 -3.51 -20.19
C LEU A 16 8.38 -3.93 -20.75
N THR A 17 8.39 -4.57 -21.92
CA THR A 17 9.61 -5.08 -22.57
C THR A 17 10.27 -4.07 -23.50
N ARG A 18 9.61 -2.93 -23.75
CA ARG A 18 10.09 -1.83 -24.59
C ARG A 18 11.56 -1.42 -24.33
N PRO A 19 12.04 -1.31 -23.07
CA PRO A 19 13.44 -0.96 -22.77
C PRO A 19 14.50 -1.92 -23.33
N PHE A 20 14.08 -3.10 -23.81
CA PHE A 20 14.96 -4.17 -24.28
C PHE A 20 14.93 -4.35 -25.79
N HIS A 21 13.85 -3.92 -26.43
CA HIS A 21 13.67 -4.06 -27.87
C HIS A 21 13.95 -2.78 -28.65
N GLU A 22 13.94 -1.63 -27.98
CA GLU A 22 14.25 -0.35 -28.60
C GLU A 22 15.69 0.07 -28.34
N ASN A 23 16.34 0.60 -29.38
CA ASN A 23 17.69 1.15 -29.31
C ASN A 23 17.68 2.53 -28.64
N TRP A 24 17.47 2.56 -27.34
CA TRP A 24 17.47 3.78 -26.54
C TRP A 24 18.82 4.51 -26.60
N PRO A 25 18.85 5.87 -26.60
CA PRO A 25 20.09 6.63 -26.56
C PRO A 25 20.96 6.26 -25.36
N VAL A 26 22.25 6.03 -25.60
CA VAL A 26 23.20 5.63 -24.57
C VAL A 26 24.13 6.78 -24.24
N THR A 27 24.33 7.05 -22.95
CA THR A 27 25.27 8.06 -22.44
C THR A 27 26.08 7.51 -21.28
N GLU A 28 27.17 8.18 -20.94
CA GLU A 28 27.93 7.88 -19.73
C GLU A 28 27.30 8.59 -18.53
N ALA A 29 27.19 7.87 -17.41
CA ALA A 29 26.70 8.38 -16.15
C ALA A 29 27.64 7.97 -15.01
N ARG A 30 27.77 8.84 -14.01
CA ARG A 30 28.55 8.56 -12.81
C ARG A 30 27.64 8.17 -11.67
N VAL A 31 27.95 7.09 -10.96
CA VAL A 31 27.23 6.71 -9.75
C VAL A 31 27.56 7.70 -8.63
N VAL A 32 26.58 8.48 -8.19
CA VAL A 32 26.77 9.53 -7.18
C VAL A 32 26.39 9.08 -5.77
N ARG A 33 25.45 8.15 -5.65
CA ARG A 33 24.96 7.63 -4.36
C ARG A 33 24.40 6.22 -4.56
N THR A 34 24.64 5.35 -3.59
CA THR A 34 23.94 4.07 -3.44
C THR A 34 23.22 4.06 -2.09
N HIS A 35 22.05 3.44 -2.00
CA HIS A 35 21.27 3.36 -0.78
C HIS A 35 20.66 1.97 -0.61
N GLN A 36 21.04 1.30 0.49
CA GLN A 36 20.57 -0.04 0.81
C GLN A 36 19.35 0.01 1.73
N PHE A 37 18.29 -0.72 1.35
CA PHE A 37 17.09 -0.93 2.16
C PHE A 37 17.11 -2.32 2.79
N TYR A 38 17.24 -2.36 4.11
CA TYR A 38 17.22 -3.61 4.88
C TYR A 38 15.81 -4.15 5.15
N ALA A 39 14.79 -3.28 5.15
CA ALA A 39 13.43 -3.64 5.58
C ALA A 39 12.61 -4.45 4.56
N LYS A 40 13.12 -4.68 3.34
CA LYS A 40 12.36 -5.30 2.23
C LYS A 40 13.09 -6.44 1.50
N GLY A 41 14.12 -7.04 2.06
CA GLY A 41 14.84 -8.16 1.39
C GLY A 41 16.05 -7.72 0.59
N GLU A 42 16.88 -6.84 1.17
CA GLU A 42 18.15 -6.35 0.62
C GLU A 42 18.02 -5.78 -0.81
N HIS A 43 17.40 -4.60 -0.93
CA HIS A 43 17.33 -3.87 -2.21
C HIS A 43 18.23 -2.64 -2.18
N CYS A 44 18.81 -2.31 -3.33
CA CYS A 44 19.72 -1.19 -3.48
C CYS A 44 19.20 -0.19 -4.51
N GLU A 45 19.06 1.07 -4.11
CA GLU A 45 18.85 2.18 -5.03
C GLU A 45 20.21 2.76 -5.45
N VAL A 46 20.40 2.97 -6.74
CA VAL A 46 21.61 3.56 -7.32
C VAL A 46 21.22 4.88 -7.99
N TYR A 47 21.81 5.98 -7.52
CA TYR A 47 21.61 7.30 -8.12
C TYR A 47 22.75 7.54 -9.10
N VAL A 48 22.41 7.75 -10.36
CA VAL A 48 23.36 8.04 -11.45
C VAL A 48 23.20 9.48 -11.89
N GLN A 49 24.32 10.14 -12.17
CA GLN A 49 24.37 11.51 -12.67
C GLN A 49 24.95 11.54 -14.09
N PHE A 50 24.25 12.19 -15.00
CA PHE A 50 24.66 12.36 -16.40
C PHE A 50 24.26 13.74 -16.90
N THR A 51 24.78 14.13 -18.06
CA THR A 51 24.40 15.38 -18.72
C THR A 51 23.34 15.08 -19.78
N SER A 52 22.21 15.75 -19.70
CA SER A 52 21.13 15.70 -20.71
C SER A 52 20.79 17.13 -21.11
N GLU A 53 20.78 17.42 -22.41
CA GLU A 53 20.46 18.76 -22.93
C GLU A 53 21.35 19.86 -22.31
N GLY A 54 22.61 19.54 -22.03
CA GLY A 54 23.57 20.46 -21.42
C GLY A 54 23.41 20.68 -19.91
N GLN A 55 22.45 20.03 -19.25
CA GLN A 55 22.26 20.14 -17.80
C GLN A 55 22.59 18.82 -17.08
N PRO A 56 23.23 18.87 -15.90
CA PRO A 56 23.42 17.70 -15.07
C PRO A 56 22.07 17.23 -14.50
N ARG A 57 21.76 15.95 -14.67
CA ARG A 57 20.57 15.30 -14.11
C ARG A 57 21.00 14.13 -13.24
N THR A 58 20.30 13.94 -12.14
CA THR A 58 20.48 12.78 -11.26
C THR A 58 19.19 11.98 -11.29
N VAL A 59 19.31 10.70 -11.65
CA VAL A 59 18.17 9.78 -11.73
C VAL A 59 18.44 8.57 -10.84
N MET A 60 17.37 8.05 -10.25
CA MET A 60 17.42 6.85 -9.43
C MET A 60 17.15 5.63 -10.32
N PHE A 61 18.10 4.71 -10.35
CA PHE A 61 17.93 3.34 -10.79
C PHE A 61 17.57 2.49 -9.56
N SER A 62 16.44 1.79 -9.62
CA SER A 62 16.02 0.84 -8.59
C SER A 62 15.91 -0.53 -9.23
N GLY A 63 16.76 -1.46 -8.79
CA GLY A 63 16.67 -2.87 -9.14
C GLY A 63 16.51 -3.69 -7.88
N TYR A 64 15.81 -4.82 -7.96
CA TYR A 64 15.70 -5.79 -6.86
C TYR A 64 17.00 -6.61 -6.72
N ALA A 65 18.14 -5.93 -6.58
CA ALA A 65 19.45 -6.52 -6.37
C ALA A 65 20.11 -6.00 -5.09
N PRO A 66 20.93 -6.83 -4.43
CA PRO A 66 21.77 -6.38 -3.34
C PRO A 66 22.82 -5.39 -3.84
N CYS A 67 23.28 -4.48 -2.99
CA CYS A 67 24.29 -3.49 -3.39
C CYS A 67 25.63 -4.11 -3.82
N SER A 68 25.88 -5.40 -3.53
CA SER A 68 27.06 -6.13 -4.00
C SER A 68 27.05 -6.45 -5.49
N GLU A 69 25.87 -6.45 -6.12
CA GLU A 69 25.68 -6.79 -7.54
C GLU A 69 25.46 -5.55 -8.41
N LEU A 70 25.46 -4.35 -7.82
CA LEU A 70 25.25 -3.08 -8.50
C LEU A 70 26.53 -2.23 -8.48
N PRO A 71 26.67 -1.28 -9.43
CA PRO A 71 27.87 -0.47 -9.53
C PRO A 71 28.06 0.42 -8.29
N PHE A 72 29.32 0.61 -7.91
CA PHE A 72 29.66 1.30 -6.66
C PHE A 72 29.76 2.81 -6.85
N ARG A 73 29.65 3.55 -5.73
CA ARG A 73 29.75 5.01 -5.76
C ARG A 73 31.07 5.47 -6.37
N GLY A 74 30.98 6.34 -7.37
CA GLY A 74 32.11 6.92 -8.09
C GLY A 74 32.41 6.25 -9.43
N GLU A 75 31.86 5.06 -9.68
CA GLU A 75 32.01 4.32 -10.94
C GLU A 75 31.31 5.07 -12.10
N THR A 76 31.91 5.00 -13.29
CA THR A 76 31.29 5.48 -14.53
C THR A 76 30.68 4.31 -15.26
N VAL A 77 29.37 4.38 -15.50
CA VAL A 77 28.58 3.34 -16.15
C VAL A 77 27.94 3.89 -17.42
N LYS A 78 27.61 3.00 -18.37
CA LYS A 78 26.79 3.37 -19.52
C LYS A 78 25.32 3.20 -19.16
N VAL A 79 24.53 4.24 -19.39
CA VAL A 79 23.08 4.22 -19.17
C VAL A 79 22.34 4.45 -20.48
N ALA A 80 21.30 3.66 -20.70
CA ALA A 80 20.32 3.90 -21.75
C ALA A 80 19.18 4.75 -21.17
N LEU A 81 18.82 5.81 -21.88
CA LEU A 81 17.79 6.78 -21.48
C LEU A 81 16.49 6.51 -22.24
N ASP A 82 15.36 6.43 -21.53
CA ASP A 82 14.06 6.38 -22.18
C ASP A 82 13.78 7.75 -22.86
N PRO A 83 13.56 7.82 -24.19
CA PRO A 83 13.35 9.08 -24.87
C PRO A 83 11.98 9.72 -24.58
N TRP A 84 11.04 8.98 -23.98
CA TRP A 84 9.73 9.49 -23.54
C TRP A 84 9.69 9.81 -22.05
N ASP A 85 10.57 9.22 -21.24
CA ASP A 85 10.64 9.46 -19.79
C ASP A 85 12.09 9.64 -19.32
N ALA A 86 12.53 10.89 -19.20
CA ALA A 86 13.88 11.22 -18.74
C ALA A 86 14.17 10.83 -17.28
N SER A 87 13.18 10.36 -16.52
CA SER A 87 13.35 9.81 -15.17
C SER A 87 13.56 8.30 -15.15
N SER A 88 13.44 7.63 -16.30
CA SER A 88 13.69 6.21 -16.47
C SER A 88 15.05 5.99 -17.12
N VAL A 89 15.93 5.27 -16.43
CA VAL A 89 17.27 4.92 -16.93
C VAL A 89 17.54 3.44 -16.71
N ARG A 90 18.26 2.85 -17.66
CA ARG A 90 18.73 1.45 -17.59
C ARG A 90 20.25 1.44 -17.57
N ILE A 91 20.86 0.77 -16.60
CA ILE A 91 22.32 0.62 -16.56
C ILE A 91 22.71 -0.60 -17.41
N ILE A 92 23.44 -0.37 -18.50
CA ILE A 92 23.81 -1.42 -19.45
C ILE A 92 24.77 -2.40 -18.77
N GLY A 93 24.46 -3.70 -18.86
CA GLY A 93 25.25 -4.78 -18.25
C GLY A 93 24.78 -5.18 -16.85
N TYR A 94 23.82 -4.47 -16.25
CA TYR A 94 23.23 -4.77 -14.95
C TYR A 94 21.74 -5.16 -15.08
N ASP A 95 21.41 -5.90 -16.15
CA ASP A 95 20.05 -6.17 -16.58
C ASP A 95 19.37 -7.33 -15.86
N GLY A 96 20.13 -8.21 -15.19
CA GLY A 96 19.60 -9.43 -14.55
C GLY A 96 18.43 -9.20 -13.59
N PRO A 97 18.50 -8.21 -12.68
CA PRO A 97 17.39 -7.89 -11.78
C PRO A 97 16.16 -7.33 -12.51
N LEU A 98 16.37 -6.64 -13.63
CA LEU A 98 15.30 -6.06 -14.46
C LEU A 98 14.60 -7.15 -15.29
N TRP A 99 15.33 -8.19 -15.72
CA TRP A 99 14.76 -9.40 -16.30
C TRP A 99 13.89 -10.17 -15.31
N ALA A 100 14.29 -10.30 -14.04
CA ALA A 100 13.47 -10.97 -13.03
C ALA A 100 12.12 -10.28 -12.83
N ASP A 101 12.09 -8.94 -12.79
CA ASP A 101 10.84 -8.16 -12.68
C ASP A 101 9.93 -8.33 -13.89
N ILE A 102 10.52 -8.34 -15.09
CA ILE A 102 9.79 -8.45 -16.35
C ILE A 102 9.33 -9.88 -16.60
N GLU A 103 10.14 -10.89 -16.29
CA GLU A 103 9.73 -12.29 -16.37
C GLU A 103 8.61 -12.59 -15.40
N PHE A 104 8.69 -12.06 -14.16
CA PHE A 104 7.62 -12.23 -13.20
C PHE A 104 6.35 -11.52 -13.67
N ALA A 105 6.43 -10.25 -14.08
CA ALA A 105 5.29 -9.53 -14.63
C ALA A 105 4.74 -10.23 -15.88
N ALA A 106 5.58 -10.64 -16.82
CA ALA A 106 5.18 -11.36 -18.02
C ALA A 106 4.52 -12.70 -17.71
N LEU A 107 5.01 -13.46 -16.72
CA LEU A 107 4.40 -14.70 -16.26
C LEU A 107 3.03 -14.44 -15.61
N LEU A 108 2.94 -13.41 -14.78
CA LEU A 108 1.69 -12.97 -14.17
C LEU A 108 0.68 -12.52 -15.23
N LEU A 109 1.17 -11.88 -16.30
CA LEU A 109 0.35 -11.43 -17.40
C LEU A 109 0.03 -12.58 -18.40
N ALA A 110 0.86 -13.62 -18.48
CA ALA A 110 0.63 -14.75 -19.38
C ALA A 110 -0.44 -15.73 -18.86
N MET A 111 -0.83 -15.67 -17.59
CA MET A 111 -1.85 -16.56 -17.02
C MET A 111 -3.27 -16.00 -17.16
N PRO A 112 -4.14 -16.60 -18.01
CA PRO A 112 -5.55 -16.26 -18.03
C PRO A 112 -6.14 -16.66 -16.66
N GLY A 113 -6.51 -15.67 -15.85
CA GLY A 113 -7.10 -15.90 -14.53
C GLY A 113 -6.33 -15.26 -13.38
N PHE A 114 -5.18 -14.61 -13.59
CA PHE A 114 -4.46 -13.97 -12.48
C PHE A 114 -5.30 -12.89 -11.78
N GLY A 115 -6.15 -12.14 -12.50
CA GLY A 115 -7.10 -11.21 -11.86
C GLY A 115 -8.06 -11.92 -10.90
N ALA A 116 -8.51 -13.13 -11.24
CA ALA A 116 -9.31 -13.97 -10.36
C ALA A 116 -8.46 -14.54 -9.20
N CYS A 117 -7.23 -15.01 -9.45
CA CYS A 117 -6.33 -15.48 -8.41
C CYS A 117 -5.95 -14.38 -7.42
N ALA A 118 -5.61 -13.18 -7.89
CA ALA A 118 -5.32 -12.01 -7.07
C ALA A 118 -6.56 -11.59 -6.27
N TYR A 119 -7.75 -11.64 -6.88
CA TYR A 119 -9.01 -11.44 -6.18
C TYR A 119 -9.22 -12.49 -5.07
N PHE A 120 -9.07 -13.79 -5.35
CA PHE A 120 -9.21 -14.86 -4.36
C PHE A 120 -8.14 -14.82 -3.27
N ILE A 121 -6.90 -14.41 -3.60
CA ILE A 121 -5.82 -14.22 -2.64
C ILE A 121 -6.13 -13.03 -1.74
N ALA A 122 -6.54 -11.89 -2.31
CA ALA A 122 -6.94 -10.72 -1.54
C ALA A 122 -8.15 -11.03 -0.64
N ASP A 123 -9.15 -11.73 -1.16
CA ASP A 123 -10.32 -12.18 -0.41
C ASP A 123 -9.93 -13.17 0.69
N GLY A 124 -9.02 -14.12 0.41
CA GLY A 124 -8.47 -15.04 1.40
C GLY A 124 -7.66 -14.34 2.50
N PHE A 125 -6.89 -13.29 2.16
CA PHE A 125 -6.19 -12.46 3.14
C PHE A 125 -7.17 -11.65 4.00
N LEU A 126 -8.22 -11.09 3.40
CA LEU A 126 -9.29 -10.38 4.10
C LEU A 126 -10.04 -11.34 5.03
N PHE A 127 -10.40 -12.53 4.55
CA PHE A 127 -11.03 -13.59 5.34
C PHE A 127 -10.16 -14.02 6.51
N ARG A 128 -8.86 -14.27 6.30
CA ARG A 128 -7.92 -14.60 7.39
C ARG A 128 -7.77 -13.46 8.40
N ARG A 129 -7.70 -12.21 7.94
CA ARG A 129 -7.64 -11.04 8.83
C ARG A 129 -8.93 -10.87 9.63
N ALA A 130 -10.07 -11.08 8.98
CA ALA A 130 -11.39 -11.06 9.62
C ALA A 130 -11.51 -12.19 10.66
N HIS A 131 -11.12 -13.41 10.31
CA HIS A 131 -11.08 -14.55 11.22
C HIS A 131 -10.08 -14.35 12.36
N LYS A 132 -8.96 -13.64 12.14
CA LYS A 132 -8.02 -13.30 13.21
C LYS A 132 -8.57 -12.19 14.13
N ALA A 133 -9.29 -11.22 13.57
CA ALA A 133 -9.90 -10.12 14.30
C ALA A 133 -11.17 -10.54 15.08
N GLY A 134 -11.93 -11.51 14.57
CA GLY A 134 -13.17 -12.00 15.18
C GLY A 134 -13.03 -13.34 15.89
N GLY A 135 -12.25 -14.27 15.35
CA GLY A 135 -12.25 -15.68 15.76
C GLY A 135 -13.65 -16.29 15.79
N ASP A 136 -13.86 -17.28 16.64
CA ASP A 136 -15.19 -17.83 16.98
C ASP A 136 -15.90 -17.04 18.09
N ARG A 137 -15.48 -15.79 18.35
CA ARG A 137 -16.04 -14.99 19.44
C ARG A 137 -17.43 -14.47 19.06
N PRO A 138 -18.37 -14.36 20.02
CA PRO A 138 -19.70 -13.87 19.73
C PRO A 138 -19.66 -12.40 19.33
N TRP A 139 -20.40 -12.07 18.29
CA TRP A 139 -20.69 -10.68 17.92
C TRP A 139 -21.45 -9.99 19.05
N ARG A 140 -21.07 -8.75 19.36
CA ARG A 140 -21.73 -7.93 20.36
C ARG A 140 -22.40 -6.74 19.69
N SER A 141 -23.66 -6.51 20.04
CA SER A 141 -24.35 -5.28 19.66
C SER A 141 -23.85 -4.14 20.55
N VAL A 142 -23.46 -3.04 19.94
CA VAL A 142 -22.96 -1.85 20.64
C VAL A 142 -23.66 -0.62 20.11
N THR A 143 -24.13 0.20 21.04
CA THR A 143 -24.76 1.48 20.78
C THR A 143 -23.84 2.59 21.28
N VAL A 144 -23.48 3.50 20.39
CA VAL A 144 -22.51 4.55 20.67
C VAL A 144 -23.09 5.91 20.31
N ARG A 145 -22.66 6.95 21.02
CA ARG A 145 -22.90 8.34 20.66
C ARG A 145 -21.68 8.90 19.93
N PHE A 146 -21.89 9.40 18.73
CA PHE A 146 -20.84 10.01 17.93
C PHE A 146 -20.44 11.37 18.50
N VAL A 147 -19.15 11.62 18.67
CA VAL A 147 -18.64 12.90 19.19
C VAL A 147 -18.00 13.71 18.07
N SER A 148 -16.99 13.15 17.42
CA SER A 148 -16.23 13.82 16.38
C SER A 148 -15.53 12.83 15.46
N ARG A 149 -15.01 13.32 14.33
CA ARG A 149 -14.15 12.56 13.43
C ARG A 149 -12.94 13.38 12.98
N ALA A 150 -11.83 12.69 12.77
CA ALA A 150 -10.68 13.20 12.03
C ALA A 150 -10.45 12.31 10.81
N ILE A 151 -10.12 12.90 9.66
CA ILE A 151 -9.81 12.15 8.43
C ILE A 151 -8.40 12.50 8.00
N TYR A 152 -7.53 11.51 7.91
CA TYR A 152 -6.14 11.67 7.46
C TYR A 152 -5.77 10.57 6.48
N ARG A 153 -5.30 10.95 5.28
CA ARG A 153 -4.87 10.04 4.20
C ARG A 153 -5.86 8.89 3.95
N GLY A 154 -7.15 9.18 3.91
CA GLY A 154 -8.21 8.19 3.65
C GLY A 154 -8.59 7.29 4.84
N THR A 155 -7.97 7.46 6.00
CA THR A 155 -8.37 6.81 7.26
C THR A 155 -9.24 7.77 8.06
N ALA A 156 -10.40 7.29 8.52
CA ALA A 156 -11.26 8.00 9.46
C ALA A 156 -10.99 7.49 10.87
N THR A 157 -10.82 8.41 11.82
CA THR A 157 -10.77 8.13 13.26
C THR A 157 -11.93 8.85 13.91
N CYS A 158 -12.87 8.08 14.44
CA CYS A 158 -14.11 8.56 15.05
C CYS A 158 -14.00 8.46 16.57
N ARG A 159 -14.27 9.57 17.26
CA ARG A 159 -14.41 9.59 18.71
C ARG A 159 -15.86 9.26 19.07
N LEU A 160 -16.02 8.25 19.90
CA LEU A 160 -17.31 7.67 20.25
C LEU A 160 -17.43 7.58 21.77
N LEU A 161 -18.66 7.67 22.26
CA LEU A 161 -19.02 7.44 23.65
C LEU A 161 -19.95 6.24 23.74
N ALA A 162 -19.72 5.34 24.70
CA ALA A 162 -20.64 4.26 25.02
C ALA A 162 -20.62 3.98 26.52
N LEU A 163 -21.66 3.32 27.00
CA LEU A 163 -21.74 2.85 28.38
C LEU A 163 -20.95 1.55 28.51
N ASP A 164 -20.15 1.43 29.57
CA ASP A 164 -19.54 0.17 29.97
C ASP A 164 -20.55 -0.74 30.71
N GLU A 165 -20.10 -1.94 31.09
CA GLU A 165 -20.93 -2.94 31.78
C GLU A 165 -21.48 -2.45 33.13
N HIS A 166 -20.92 -1.38 33.69
CA HIS A 166 -21.36 -0.75 34.94
C HIS A 166 -22.22 0.50 34.70
N GLY A 167 -22.59 0.79 33.45
CA GLY A 167 -23.36 1.96 33.07
C GLY A 167 -22.56 3.27 33.07
N LYS A 168 -21.23 3.22 33.16
CA LYS A 168 -20.38 4.42 33.10
C LYS A 168 -20.03 4.75 31.66
N GLU A 169 -20.15 6.02 31.30
CA GLU A 169 -19.80 6.49 29.95
C GLU A 169 -18.28 6.50 29.75
N ARG A 170 -17.83 5.87 28.67
CA ARG A 170 -16.43 5.74 28.28
C ARG A 170 -16.23 6.27 26.86
N THR A 171 -15.11 6.97 26.66
CA THR A 171 -14.65 7.39 25.34
C THR A 171 -13.79 6.31 24.71
N PHE A 172 -14.00 6.04 23.43
CA PHE A 172 -13.08 5.25 22.61
C PHE A 172 -12.95 5.86 21.22
N LEU A 173 -11.86 5.51 20.57
CA LEU A 173 -11.57 5.85 19.19
C LEU A 173 -11.80 4.63 18.33
N LEU A 174 -12.56 4.80 17.26
CA LEU A 174 -12.71 3.83 16.20
C LEU A 174 -12.01 4.34 14.94
N SER A 175 -11.00 3.62 14.48
CA SER A 175 -10.23 3.96 13.28
C SER A 175 -10.40 2.93 12.18
N GLY A 176 -10.51 3.37 10.93
CA GLY A 176 -10.56 2.50 9.76
C GLY A 176 -10.59 3.27 8.44
N PRO A 177 -10.49 2.60 7.29
CA PRO A 177 -10.61 3.26 6.00
C PRO A 177 -11.96 3.97 5.87
N ARG A 178 -11.98 5.20 5.35
CA ARG A 178 -13.19 6.03 5.22
C ARG A 178 -14.32 5.31 4.49
N LYS A 179 -13.98 4.58 3.42
CA LYS A 179 -14.93 3.80 2.61
C LYS A 179 -15.59 2.65 3.37
N ASP A 180 -14.94 2.19 4.44
CA ASP A 180 -15.32 1.01 5.22
C ASP A 180 -16.01 1.40 6.55
N LEU A 181 -16.16 2.71 6.83
CA LEU A 181 -16.90 3.26 7.98
C LEU A 181 -17.98 4.29 7.57
N PRO A 182 -18.80 4.02 6.54
CA PRO A 182 -19.69 5.01 5.94
C PRO A 182 -20.68 5.62 6.94
N GLY A 183 -21.26 4.83 7.86
CA GLY A 183 -22.19 5.35 8.87
C GLY A 183 -21.55 6.33 9.85
N PHE A 184 -20.26 6.21 10.12
CA PHE A 184 -19.54 7.11 11.02
C PHE A 184 -18.98 8.36 10.31
N VAL A 185 -18.65 8.22 9.03
CA VAL A 185 -18.12 9.31 8.21
C VAL A 185 -19.17 10.40 7.99
N HIS A 186 -20.45 10.03 7.91
CA HIS A 186 -21.56 10.96 7.70
C HIS A 186 -22.31 11.34 8.97
N ALA A 187 -21.93 10.79 10.13
CA ALA A 187 -22.58 11.09 11.39
C ALA A 187 -22.38 12.54 11.84
N SER A 188 -23.40 13.08 12.50
CA SER A 188 -23.35 14.36 13.18
C SER A 188 -23.03 14.17 14.67
N PRO A 189 -22.33 15.11 15.32
CA PRO A 189 -22.12 15.07 16.77
C PRO A 189 -23.43 14.88 17.53
N GLY A 190 -23.44 13.98 18.52
CA GLY A 190 -24.62 13.62 19.31
C GLY A 190 -25.48 12.50 18.71
N THR A 191 -25.29 12.13 17.44
CA THR A 191 -26.05 11.04 16.82
C THR A 191 -25.70 9.69 17.47
N THR A 192 -26.73 8.91 17.81
CA THR A 192 -26.59 7.54 18.29
C THR A 192 -26.49 6.58 17.11
N ILE A 193 -25.50 5.70 17.14
CA ILE A 193 -25.22 4.72 16.10
C ILE A 193 -25.15 3.34 16.75
N GLY A 194 -26.01 2.41 16.30
CA GLY A 194 -25.95 1.00 16.65
C GLY A 194 -25.15 0.22 15.61
N PHE A 195 -24.27 -0.67 16.05
CA PHE A 195 -23.53 -1.59 15.18
C PHE A 195 -23.14 -2.86 15.92
N TRP A 196 -22.82 -3.90 15.16
CA TRP A 196 -22.26 -5.13 15.70
C TRP A 196 -20.75 -5.08 15.63
N LEU A 197 -20.07 -5.55 16.68
CA LEU A 197 -18.62 -5.68 16.69
C LEU A 197 -18.15 -7.00 17.28
N VAL A 198 -17.03 -7.48 16.78
CA VAL A 198 -16.25 -8.56 17.40
C VAL A 198 -14.78 -8.17 17.37
N GLY A 199 -14.03 -8.47 18.43
CA GLY A 199 -12.64 -8.03 18.56
C GLY A 199 -11.70 -9.12 19.05
N ASP A 200 -10.42 -8.98 18.69
CA ASP A 200 -9.35 -9.93 19.04
C ASP A 200 -8.80 -9.72 20.46
N GLY A 201 -9.19 -8.62 21.11
CA GLY A 201 -8.69 -8.21 22.45
C GLY A 201 -7.42 -7.36 22.39
N ASN A 202 -6.80 -7.21 21.22
CA ASN A 202 -5.63 -6.35 20.97
C ASN A 202 -6.01 -5.04 20.26
N GLY A 203 -7.30 -4.72 20.25
CA GLY A 203 -7.86 -3.53 19.63
C GLY A 203 -8.19 -3.67 18.15
N ASN A 204 -7.96 -4.82 17.49
CA ASN A 204 -8.50 -5.03 16.14
C ASN A 204 -9.93 -5.53 16.23
N VAL A 205 -10.82 -4.97 15.41
CA VAL A 205 -12.23 -5.32 15.42
C VAL A 205 -12.77 -5.53 14.01
N LEU A 206 -13.78 -6.40 13.91
CA LEU A 206 -14.73 -6.39 12.81
C LEU A 206 -15.99 -5.66 13.21
N ILE A 207 -16.55 -4.91 12.27
CA ILE A 207 -17.70 -4.04 12.49
C ILE A 207 -18.72 -4.33 11.42
N ASN A 208 -19.97 -4.49 11.80
CA ASN A 208 -21.08 -4.61 10.86
C ASN A 208 -22.13 -3.55 11.23
N GLN A 209 -22.36 -2.62 10.31
CA GLN A 209 -23.33 -1.54 10.49
C GLN A 209 -24.65 -1.92 9.80
N PRO A 210 -25.81 -1.69 10.44
CA PRO A 210 -27.10 -1.88 9.79
C PRO A 210 -27.19 -1.10 8.47
N GLY A 211 -27.69 -1.75 7.42
CA GLY A 211 -27.77 -1.16 6.07
C GLY A 211 -26.48 -1.25 5.25
N PHE A 212 -25.37 -1.73 5.82
CA PHE A 212 -24.12 -1.99 5.10
C PHE A 212 -23.87 -3.49 5.04
N GLY A 213 -24.10 -4.10 3.88
CA GLY A 213 -24.11 -5.56 3.71
C GLY A 213 -22.76 -6.28 3.84
N ARG A 214 -21.75 -5.66 4.44
CA ARG A 214 -20.40 -6.23 4.63
C ARG A 214 -19.82 -5.81 5.97
N ALA A 215 -19.19 -6.75 6.67
CA ALA A 215 -18.37 -6.46 7.82
C ALA A 215 -17.05 -5.80 7.39
N THR A 216 -16.59 -4.84 8.19
CA THR A 216 -15.39 -4.06 7.90
C THR A 216 -14.37 -4.15 9.02
N VAL A 217 -13.08 -4.08 8.67
CA VAL A 217 -11.99 -4.14 9.63
C VAL A 217 -11.72 -2.74 10.17
N GLY A 218 -11.70 -2.61 11.48
CA GLY A 218 -11.35 -1.39 12.18
C GLY A 218 -10.39 -1.65 13.34
N ARG A 219 -10.00 -0.56 14.00
CA ARG A 219 -9.22 -0.59 15.24
C ARG A 219 -9.94 0.24 16.29
N VAL A 220 -10.12 -0.35 17.47
CA VAL A 220 -10.63 0.34 18.66
C VAL A 220 -9.47 0.58 19.60
N SER A 221 -9.37 1.81 20.10
CA SER A 221 -8.46 2.16 21.19
C SER A 221 -9.15 3.07 22.19
N VAL A 222 -8.75 2.98 23.45
CA VAL A 222 -9.14 3.95 24.48
C VAL A 222 -8.07 5.03 24.48
N PRO A 223 -8.42 6.31 24.28
CA PRO A 223 -7.44 7.38 24.41
C PRO A 223 -6.92 7.36 25.85
N ASN A 224 -5.59 7.32 26.03
CA ASN A 224 -4.98 7.39 27.35
C ASN A 224 -5.48 8.66 28.06
N GLU A 225 -6.19 8.50 29.19
CA GLU A 225 -6.60 9.61 30.05
C GLU A 225 -5.38 10.33 30.71
N PHE A 226 -4.15 9.87 30.44
CA PHE A 226 -2.91 10.37 31.06
C PHE A 226 -2.33 11.64 30.42
N GLU A 227 -2.69 12.02 29.18
CA GLU A 227 -2.06 13.19 28.52
C GLU A 227 -2.69 14.56 28.88
N PHE A 228 -3.73 14.61 29.73
CA PHE A 228 -4.35 15.88 30.16
C PHE A 228 -3.99 16.31 31.60
N ARG A 229 -3.06 15.64 32.28
CA ARG A 229 -2.59 16.06 33.62
C ARG A 229 -1.34 16.94 33.62
N THR A 230 -0.81 17.31 32.46
CA THR A 230 0.33 18.24 32.34
C THR A 230 -0.03 19.59 31.73
N MET A 231 -1.32 19.94 31.69
CA MET A 231 -1.79 21.30 31.39
C MET A 231 -2.85 21.74 32.41
N THR A 232 -2.47 21.72 33.69
CA THR A 232 -3.06 22.53 34.76
C THR A 232 -1.94 23.00 35.66
#